data_AF-A0A973PS89-F1
#
_entry.id   AF-A0A973PS89-F1
#
_cell.length_a   1.000
_cell.length_b   1.000
_cell.length_c   1.000
_cell.angle_alpha   90.00
_cell.angle_beta   90.00
_cell.angle_gamma   90.00
#
_symmetry.space_group_name_H-M   'P 1'
#
loop_
_entity.id
_entity.type
_entity.pdbx_description
1 polymer ?
#
loop_
_entity_poly.entity_id
_entity_poly.type
_entity_poly.pdbx_seq_one_letter_code
_entity_poly.pdbx_strand_id
1 'polypeptide(L)'
;MLWLLPALPAACGALLLAVRRAPRAASVTVAAITLGLACWAAVARPRVTTRFVFESGLAVDGLSAVMVVTVAAVALAVLVFAAGELREARFHGLMLLFVGAMLLTVTATDLVMLLMGWEVMGAMSYALIAYWWRDGSRVRAGTISFVTTRTGDLGLYFAAGAALLGGGSLALDRLSGDLVIAGIVLAALGKSAQLPFSFWLSRAMAGPSPVSALLHSATMVAAGAYLLLRLQPLLHATGWAAPLVAWLGVLTALLLGAVALAQRDLKQLLAAS
;
A
#
# COMPACT_ATOMS: atom_id res chain seq x y z
N MET A 1 16.50 -14.82 4.11
CA MET A 1 16.91 -13.46 3.70
C MET A 1 15.74 -12.61 3.21
N LEU A 2 14.85 -13.10 2.33
CA LEU A 2 13.72 -12.30 1.82
C LEU A 2 12.79 -11.74 2.92
N TRP A 3 12.51 -12.50 3.98
CA TRP A 3 11.71 -12.00 5.13
C TRP A 3 12.29 -10.73 5.77
N LEU A 4 13.61 -10.50 5.69
CA LEU A 4 14.23 -9.30 6.24
C LEU A 4 13.80 -8.04 5.49
N LEU A 5 13.41 -8.15 4.22
CA LEU A 5 13.03 -7.00 3.40
C LEU A 5 11.83 -6.25 4.01
N PRO A 6 10.67 -6.88 4.29
CA PRO A 6 9.59 -6.24 5.02
C PRO A 6 9.81 -6.20 6.54
N ALA A 7 10.48 -7.21 7.14
CA ALA A 7 10.60 -7.30 8.60
C ALA A 7 11.55 -6.27 9.20
N LEU A 8 12.64 -5.89 8.52
CA LEU A 8 13.58 -4.89 9.02
C LEU A 8 12.91 -3.53 9.30
N PRO A 9 12.27 -2.87 8.31
CA PRO A 9 11.59 -1.61 8.56
C PRO A 9 10.43 -1.79 9.55
N ALA A 10 9.67 -2.90 9.49
CA ALA A 10 8.59 -3.13 10.43
C ALA A 10 9.06 -3.26 11.89
N ALA A 11 10.11 -4.05 12.15
CA ALA A 11 10.65 -4.26 13.49
C ALA A 11 11.29 -2.98 14.04
N CYS A 12 12.11 -2.29 13.25
CA CYS A 12 12.67 -0.99 13.65
C CYS A 12 11.56 0.04 13.87
N GLY A 13 10.53 0.04 13.04
CA GLY A 13 9.37 0.92 13.18
C GLY A 13 8.63 0.68 14.50
N ALA A 14 8.36 -0.57 14.85
CA ALA A 14 7.74 -0.95 16.12
C ALA A 14 8.61 -0.55 17.33
N LEU A 15 9.93 -0.75 17.27
CA LEU A 15 10.85 -0.30 18.31
C LEU A 15 10.84 1.23 18.47
N LEU A 16 10.75 1.98 17.36
CA LEU A 16 10.63 3.44 17.40
C LEU A 16 9.32 3.92 18.03
N LEU A 17 8.23 3.14 17.95
CA LEU A 17 6.99 3.47 18.66
C LEU A 17 7.12 3.31 20.19
N ALA A 18 8.00 2.43 20.66
CA ALA A 18 8.23 2.19 22.08
C ALA A 18 9.10 3.27 22.76
N VAL A 19 9.77 4.12 21.99
CA VAL A 19 10.64 5.18 22.50
C VAL A 19 10.08 6.58 22.21
N ARG A 20 10.36 7.55 23.08
CA ARG A 20 9.90 8.95 22.88
C ARG A 20 10.79 9.73 21.92
N ARG A 21 12.09 9.43 21.89
CA ARG A 21 13.09 10.09 21.05
C ARG A 21 13.97 9.04 20.40
N ALA A 22 14.31 9.29 19.15
CA ALA A 22 15.22 8.45 18.38
C ALA A 22 16.31 9.31 17.75
N PRO A 23 17.50 8.73 17.46
CA PRO A 23 18.50 9.44 16.69
C PRO A 23 17.91 9.83 15.33
N ARG A 24 18.20 11.07 14.88
CA ARG A 24 17.69 11.62 13.60
C ARG A 24 17.95 10.68 12.42
N ALA A 25 19.08 9.97 12.45
CA ALA A 25 19.50 9.09 11.38
C ALA A 25 18.87 7.69 11.44
N ALA A 26 18.17 7.29 12.52
CA ALA A 26 17.75 5.90 12.69
C ALA A 26 16.85 5.39 11.56
N SER A 27 15.81 6.15 11.23
CA SER A 27 14.88 5.84 10.14
C SER A 27 15.54 5.89 8.76
N VAL A 28 16.42 6.87 8.55
CA VAL A 28 17.16 7.04 7.30
C VAL A 28 18.12 5.87 7.08
N THR A 29 18.87 5.46 8.11
CA THR A 29 19.76 4.31 8.06
C THR A 29 18.99 3.03 7.76
N VAL A 30 17.86 2.81 8.44
CA VAL A 30 16.99 1.65 8.17
C VAL A 30 16.52 1.68 6.72
N ALA A 31 16.03 2.81 6.22
CA ALA A 31 15.58 2.95 4.83
C ALA A 31 16.70 2.70 3.81
N ALA A 32 17.92 3.16 4.08
CA ALA A 32 19.08 2.92 3.23
C ALA A 32 19.46 1.42 3.19
N ILE A 33 19.44 0.74 4.33
CA ILE A 33 19.66 -0.71 4.40
C ILE A 33 18.52 -1.44 3.65
N THR A 34 17.27 -1.03 3.85
CA THR A 34 16.11 -1.59 3.14
C THR A 34 16.25 -1.42 1.62
N LEU A 35 16.75 -0.28 1.14
CA LEU A 35 17.04 -0.06 -0.29
C LEU A 35 18.14 -1.02 -0.79
N GLY A 36 19.22 -1.19 -0.03
CA GLY A 36 20.26 -2.17 -0.36
C GLY A 36 19.70 -3.60 -0.47
N LEU A 37 18.85 -4.00 0.49
CA LEU A 37 18.16 -5.28 0.46
C LEU A 37 17.18 -5.39 -0.71
N ALA A 38 16.48 -4.31 -1.07
CA ALA A 38 15.56 -4.28 -2.20
C ALA A 38 16.31 -4.45 -3.53
N CYS A 39 17.43 -3.76 -3.72
CA CYS A 39 18.29 -3.91 -4.89
C CYS A 39 18.85 -5.34 -5.00
N TRP A 40 19.33 -5.90 -3.87
CA TRP A 40 19.76 -7.30 -3.85
C TRP A 40 18.62 -8.25 -4.21
N ALA A 41 17.43 -8.09 -3.63
CA ALA A 41 16.28 -8.95 -3.89
C ALA A 41 15.80 -8.82 -5.35
N ALA A 42 15.88 -7.62 -5.93
CA ALA A 42 15.57 -7.36 -7.33
C ALA A 42 16.51 -8.07 -8.31
N VAL A 43 17.76 -8.32 -7.93
CA VAL A 43 18.72 -9.09 -8.75
C VAL A 43 18.61 -10.59 -8.46
N ALA A 44 18.58 -10.98 -7.18
CA ALA A 44 18.60 -12.37 -6.75
C ALA A 44 17.26 -13.11 -6.94
N ARG A 45 16.15 -12.38 -7.13
CA ARG A 45 14.78 -12.92 -7.31
C ARG A 45 14.43 -14.04 -6.31
N PRO A 46 14.66 -13.85 -5.00
CA PRO A 46 14.44 -14.90 -4.02
C PRO A 46 12.95 -15.24 -3.90
N ARG A 47 12.67 -16.50 -3.54
CA ARG A 47 11.35 -17.00 -3.16
C ARG A 47 11.45 -17.76 -1.85
N VAL A 48 10.52 -17.52 -0.94
CA VAL A 48 10.41 -18.22 0.34
C VAL A 48 8.96 -18.58 0.57
N THR A 49 8.71 -19.84 0.91
CA THR A 49 7.37 -20.33 1.27
C THR A 49 7.43 -20.94 2.65
N THR A 50 6.46 -20.62 3.48
CA THR A 50 6.25 -21.19 4.81
C THR A 50 4.87 -21.83 4.88
N ARG A 51 4.75 -22.91 5.64
CA ARG A 51 3.47 -23.56 5.91
C ARG A 51 3.05 -23.19 7.32
N PHE A 52 2.22 -22.16 7.44
CA PHE A 52 1.63 -21.77 8.71
C PHE A 52 0.11 -21.62 8.51
N VAL A 53 -0.64 -22.68 8.83
CA VAL A 53 -2.07 -22.89 8.54
C VAL A 53 -2.39 -22.99 7.04
N PHE A 54 -1.92 -22.04 6.23
CA PHE A 54 -1.96 -22.06 4.77
C PHE A 54 -0.54 -22.04 4.18
N GLU A 55 -0.37 -22.46 2.93
CA GLU A 55 0.87 -22.18 2.19
C GLU A 55 0.95 -20.66 1.96
N SER A 56 1.86 -20.02 2.70
CA SER A 56 2.08 -18.58 2.65
C SER A 56 3.50 -18.30 2.19
N GLY A 57 3.71 -17.25 1.41
CA GLY A 57 5.04 -17.01 0.85
C GLY A 57 5.27 -15.59 0.37
N LEU A 58 6.56 -15.33 0.17
CA LEU A 58 7.08 -14.12 -0.45
C LEU A 58 7.90 -14.52 -1.68
N ALA A 59 7.74 -13.79 -2.78
CA ALA A 59 8.55 -13.95 -3.97
C ALA A 59 8.79 -12.60 -4.65
N VAL A 60 9.99 -12.43 -5.21
CA VAL A 60 10.34 -11.29 -6.04
C VAL A 60 10.41 -11.72 -7.49
N ASP A 61 9.27 -11.58 -8.19
CA ASP A 61 9.15 -11.77 -9.64
C ASP A 61 9.53 -10.50 -10.43
N GLY A 62 9.37 -10.55 -11.77
CA GLY A 62 9.63 -9.46 -12.72
C GLY A 62 9.15 -8.10 -12.21
N LEU A 63 7.84 -8.00 -11.98
CA LEU A 63 7.12 -6.82 -11.56
C LEU A 63 7.47 -6.42 -10.11
N SER A 64 7.52 -7.39 -9.20
CA SER A 64 7.84 -7.17 -7.79
C SER A 64 9.23 -6.54 -7.60
N ALA A 65 10.23 -6.91 -8.40
CA ALA A 65 11.58 -6.31 -8.29
C ALA A 65 11.60 -4.81 -8.59
N VAL A 66 10.83 -4.37 -9.58
CA VAL A 66 10.71 -2.94 -9.89
C VAL A 66 10.05 -2.24 -8.70
N MET A 67 9.00 -2.84 -8.15
CA MET A 67 8.25 -2.26 -7.05
C MET A 67 9.02 -2.22 -5.72
N VAL A 68 9.75 -3.27 -5.33
CA VAL A 68 10.52 -3.25 -4.06
C VAL A 68 11.60 -2.18 -4.08
N VAL A 69 12.27 -1.97 -5.23
CA VAL A 69 13.27 -0.91 -5.39
C VAL A 69 12.60 0.47 -5.38
N THR A 70 11.49 0.64 -6.12
CA THR A 70 10.75 1.91 -6.17
C THR A 70 10.25 2.31 -4.79
N VAL A 71 9.61 1.39 -4.06
CA VAL A 71 9.11 1.61 -2.70
C VAL A 71 10.25 1.98 -1.76
N ALA A 72 11.37 1.25 -1.78
CA ALA A 72 12.50 1.52 -0.90
C ALA A 72 13.21 2.85 -1.23
N ALA A 73 13.34 3.19 -2.51
CA ALA A 73 13.97 4.43 -2.95
C ALA A 73 13.14 5.66 -2.56
N VAL A 74 11.83 5.61 -2.81
CA VAL A 74 10.90 6.69 -2.38
C VAL A 74 10.84 6.77 -0.86
N ALA A 75 10.79 5.64 -0.16
CA ALA A 75 10.83 5.62 1.30
C ALA A 75 12.09 6.30 1.86
N LEU A 76 13.27 6.02 1.30
CA LEU A 76 14.52 6.68 1.69
C LEU A 76 14.45 8.19 1.46
N ALA A 77 14.05 8.64 0.26
CA ALA A 77 13.95 10.06 -0.06
C ALA A 77 12.99 10.80 0.89
N VAL A 78 11.81 10.21 1.13
CA VAL A 78 10.80 10.78 2.04
C VAL A 78 11.29 10.77 3.48
N LEU A 79 11.99 9.73 3.95
CA LEU A 79 12.51 9.67 5.32
C LEU A 79 13.68 10.62 5.55
N VAL A 80 14.51 10.89 4.54
CA VAL A 80 15.54 11.94 4.58
C VAL A 80 14.87 13.30 4.76
N PHE A 81 13.82 13.59 3.98
CA PHE A 81 13.05 14.83 4.11
C PHE A 81 12.36 14.94 5.48
N ALA A 82 11.68 13.87 5.91
CA ALA A 82 10.99 13.81 7.20
C ALA A 82 11.90 14.04 8.40
N ALA A 83 13.15 13.54 8.37
CA ALA A 83 14.11 13.71 9.45
C ALA A 83 14.50 15.18 9.70
N GLY A 84 14.31 16.05 8.69
CA GLY A 84 14.47 17.50 8.80
C GLY A 84 13.23 18.21 9.37
N GLU A 85 12.03 17.67 9.15
CA GLU A 85 10.76 18.32 9.50
C GLU A 85 10.20 17.88 10.86
N LEU A 86 10.14 16.57 11.12
CA LEU A 86 9.53 15.99 12.33
C LEU A 86 10.55 15.12 13.05
N ARG A 87 10.72 15.31 14.37
CA ARG A 87 11.80 14.65 15.14
C ARG A 87 11.31 13.53 16.05
N GLU A 88 10.00 13.36 16.16
CA GLU A 88 9.42 12.35 17.04
C GLU A 88 9.68 10.94 16.50
N ALA A 89 10.08 10.04 17.40
CA ALA A 89 10.29 8.63 17.05
C ALA A 89 9.00 7.98 16.55
N ARG A 90 7.84 8.38 17.11
CA ARG A 90 6.52 7.91 16.69
C ARG A 90 6.26 8.12 15.20
N PHE A 91 6.57 9.31 14.66
CA PHE A 91 6.33 9.61 13.25
C PHE A 91 7.13 8.66 12.34
N HIS A 92 8.43 8.56 12.60
CA HIS A 92 9.33 7.69 11.86
C HIS A 92 8.98 6.21 12.01
N GLY A 93 8.54 5.79 13.21
CA GLY A 93 8.10 4.43 13.46
C GLY A 93 6.90 4.04 12.61
N LEU A 94 5.88 4.91 12.54
CA LEU A 94 4.71 4.72 11.68
C LEU A 94 5.08 4.67 10.19
N MET A 95 5.99 5.54 9.74
CA MET A 95 6.47 5.54 8.35
C MET A 95 7.18 4.22 8.01
N LEU A 96 8.05 3.71 8.88
CA LEU A 96 8.75 2.44 8.66
C LEU A 96 7.81 1.23 8.71
N LEU A 97 6.83 1.21 9.61
CA LEU A 97 5.80 0.16 9.64
C LEU A 97 4.99 0.14 8.35
N PHE A 98 4.62 1.31 7.85
CA PHE A 98 3.94 1.44 6.57
C PHE A 98 4.81 0.93 5.41
N VAL A 99 6.10 1.26 5.37
CA VAL A 99 7.05 0.75 4.35
C VAL A 99 7.18 -0.77 4.43
N GLY A 100 7.30 -1.34 5.63
CA GLY A 100 7.34 -2.79 5.82
C GLY A 100 6.07 -3.48 5.32
N ALA A 101 4.91 -2.90 5.59
CA ALA A 101 3.62 -3.40 5.08
C ALA A 101 3.54 -3.34 3.55
N MET A 102 3.99 -2.25 2.93
CA MET A 102 4.03 -2.13 1.47
C MET A 102 4.99 -3.14 0.83
N LEU A 103 6.18 -3.35 1.42
CA LEU A 103 7.13 -4.37 0.96
C LEU A 103 6.56 -5.78 1.10
N LEU A 104 5.79 -6.06 2.15
CA LEU A 104 5.07 -7.31 2.32
C LEU A 104 4.02 -7.48 1.21
N THR A 105 3.21 -6.46 0.96
CA THR A 105 2.18 -6.45 -0.11
C THR A 105 2.77 -6.73 -1.49
N VAL A 106 3.88 -6.08 -1.86
CA VAL A 106 4.47 -6.29 -3.20
C VAL A 106 5.23 -7.60 -3.33
N THR A 107 5.54 -8.30 -2.24
CA THR A 107 6.22 -9.60 -2.30
C THR A 107 5.30 -10.78 -2.02
N ALA A 108 4.09 -10.56 -1.50
CA ALA A 108 3.11 -11.60 -1.17
C ALA A 108 2.81 -12.54 -2.34
N THR A 109 2.82 -13.86 -2.14
CA THR A 109 2.46 -14.86 -3.17
C THR A 109 1.05 -15.41 -3.03
N ASP A 110 0.38 -15.06 -1.94
CA ASP A 110 -0.92 -15.59 -1.55
C ASP A 110 -1.75 -14.47 -0.91
N LEU A 111 -3.06 -14.71 -0.86
CA LEU A 111 -4.03 -13.74 -0.40
C LEU A 111 -3.91 -13.47 1.11
N VAL A 112 -3.35 -14.38 1.91
CA VAL A 112 -3.16 -14.19 3.36
C VAL A 112 -2.06 -13.18 3.62
N MET A 113 -0.89 -13.35 2.99
CA MET A 113 0.22 -12.39 3.08
C MET A 113 -0.17 -11.05 2.47
N LEU A 114 -0.91 -11.07 1.37
CA LEU A 114 -1.44 -9.86 0.75
C LEU A 114 -2.36 -9.11 1.72
N LEU A 115 -3.39 -9.77 2.26
CA LEU A 115 -4.31 -9.22 3.25
C LEU A 115 -3.56 -8.65 4.46
N MET A 116 -2.59 -9.38 5.02
CA MET A 116 -1.81 -8.90 6.15
C MET A 116 -1.09 -7.58 5.85
N GLY A 117 -0.39 -7.50 4.71
CA GLY A 117 0.25 -6.25 4.27
C GLY A 117 -0.76 -5.13 4.02
N TRP A 118 -1.90 -5.46 3.40
CA TRP A 118 -2.98 -4.54 3.07
C TRP A 118 -3.60 -3.87 4.30
N GLU A 119 -3.85 -4.68 5.34
CA GLU A 119 -4.42 -4.25 6.62
C GLU A 119 -3.47 -3.36 7.40
N VAL A 120 -2.22 -3.80 7.56
CA VAL A 120 -1.21 -3.02 8.27
C VAL A 120 -0.96 -1.70 7.55
N MET A 121 -0.91 -1.71 6.22
CA MET A 121 -0.79 -0.50 5.41
C MET A 121 -1.96 0.47 5.65
N GLY A 122 -3.21 -0.02 5.65
CA GLY A 122 -4.39 0.80 5.94
C GLY A 122 -4.42 1.36 7.37
N ALA A 123 -4.01 0.56 8.36
CA ALA A 123 -3.93 1.01 9.75
C ALA A 123 -2.85 2.10 9.93
N MET A 124 -1.68 1.93 9.31
CA MET A 124 -0.61 2.91 9.38
C MET A 124 -0.95 4.18 8.60
N SER A 125 -1.63 4.09 7.46
CA SER A 125 -2.10 5.27 6.72
C SER A 125 -3.05 6.11 7.55
N TYR A 126 -3.99 5.49 8.27
CA TYR A 126 -4.86 6.18 9.22
C TYR A 126 -4.06 6.92 10.29
N ALA A 127 -3.13 6.22 10.96
CA ALA A 127 -2.32 6.80 12.03
C ALA A 127 -1.43 7.96 11.55
N LEU A 128 -0.95 7.89 10.30
CA LEU A 128 -0.13 8.94 9.68
C LEU A 128 -0.96 10.15 9.23
N ILE A 129 -2.15 9.95 8.66
CA ILE A 129 -3.06 11.06 8.29
C ILE A 129 -3.55 11.76 9.56
N ALA A 130 -3.95 10.99 10.57
CA ALA A 130 -4.42 11.48 11.87
C ALA A 130 -3.26 11.74 12.86
N TYR A 131 -2.03 11.99 12.37
CA TYR A 131 -0.85 12.10 13.23
C TYR A 131 -1.02 13.16 14.33
N TRP A 132 -1.54 14.34 13.99
CA TRP A 132 -1.89 15.38 14.96
C TRP A 132 -3.29 15.14 15.55
N TRP A 133 -3.44 14.01 16.24
CA TRP A 133 -4.71 13.51 16.80
C TRP A 133 -5.46 14.44 17.75
N ARG A 134 -4.81 15.49 18.27
CA ARG A 134 -5.46 16.53 19.09
C ARG A 134 -6.35 17.46 18.27
N ASP A 135 -6.14 17.52 16.96
CA ASP A 135 -6.98 18.25 16.02
C ASP A 135 -8.07 17.30 15.48
N GLY A 136 -9.29 17.48 15.98
CA GLY A 136 -10.43 16.65 15.61
C GLY A 136 -10.74 16.67 14.11
N SER A 137 -10.38 17.73 13.39
CA SER A 137 -10.58 17.81 11.94
C SER A 137 -9.68 16.82 11.19
N ARG A 138 -8.44 16.65 11.64
CA ARG A 138 -7.46 15.71 11.04
C ARG A 138 -7.78 14.27 11.39
N VAL A 139 -8.26 14.02 12.61
CA VAL A 139 -8.79 12.69 12.99
C VAL A 139 -9.95 12.33 12.09
N ARG A 140 -10.93 13.23 11.92
CA ARG A 140 -12.07 13.00 11.01
C ARG A 140 -11.61 12.74 9.57
N ALA A 141 -10.63 13.48 9.07
CA ALA A 141 -10.07 13.26 7.73
C ALA A 141 -9.41 11.87 7.61
N GLY A 142 -8.62 11.47 8.62
CA GLY A 142 -8.06 10.12 8.72
C GLY A 142 -9.15 9.05 8.76
N THR A 143 -10.20 9.22 9.55
CA THR A 143 -11.30 8.26 9.66
C THR A 143 -12.06 8.11 8.35
N ILE A 144 -12.35 9.21 7.65
CA ILE A 144 -12.97 9.14 6.32
C ILE A 144 -12.06 8.34 5.39
N SER A 145 -10.76 8.64 5.37
CA SER A 145 -9.83 7.91 4.52
C SER A 145 -9.74 6.42 4.83
N PHE A 146 -9.65 6.09 6.12
CA PHE A 146 -9.61 4.71 6.58
C PHE A 146 -10.90 3.97 6.21
N VAL A 147 -12.08 4.51 6.55
CA VAL A 147 -13.36 3.85 6.30
C VAL A 147 -13.58 3.63 4.80
N THR A 148 -13.30 4.62 3.95
CA THR A 148 -13.48 4.47 2.50
C THR A 148 -12.58 3.39 1.92
N THR A 149 -11.29 3.39 2.29
CA THR A 149 -10.37 2.34 1.82
C THR A 149 -10.75 0.98 2.40
N ARG A 150 -11.17 0.93 3.66
CA ARG A 150 -11.63 -0.26 4.37
C ARG A 150 -12.85 -0.91 3.70
N THR A 151 -13.80 -0.11 3.21
CA THR A 151 -14.94 -0.61 2.44
C THR A 151 -14.49 -1.30 1.15
N GLY A 152 -13.46 -0.77 0.46
CA GLY A 152 -12.84 -1.45 -0.67
C GLY A 152 -12.11 -2.73 -0.25
N ASP A 153 -11.37 -2.68 0.85
CA ASP A 153 -10.56 -3.80 1.38
C ASP A 153 -11.42 -5.01 1.74
N LEU A 154 -12.71 -4.84 2.08
CA LEU A 154 -13.69 -5.94 2.20
C LEU A 154 -13.74 -6.83 0.96
N GLY A 155 -13.39 -6.30 -0.21
CA GLY A 155 -13.23 -7.06 -1.44
C GLY A 155 -12.19 -8.17 -1.35
N LEU A 156 -11.04 -7.96 -0.68
CA LEU A 156 -10.05 -9.03 -0.48
C LEU A 156 -10.56 -10.13 0.45
N TYR A 157 -11.32 -9.77 1.48
CA TYR A 157 -11.96 -10.75 2.37
C TYR A 157 -13.02 -11.56 1.63
N PHE A 158 -13.83 -10.90 0.81
CA PHE A 158 -14.81 -11.55 -0.06
C PHE A 158 -14.14 -12.49 -1.05
N ALA A 159 -13.05 -12.05 -1.69
CA ALA A 159 -12.26 -12.87 -2.60
C ALA A 159 -11.67 -14.10 -1.90
N ALA A 160 -11.15 -13.95 -0.69
CA ALA A 160 -10.63 -15.06 0.11
C ALA A 160 -11.73 -16.06 0.48
N GLY A 161 -12.89 -15.56 0.93
CA GLY A 161 -14.04 -16.40 1.23
C GLY A 161 -14.54 -17.17 0.00
N ALA A 162 -14.67 -16.50 -1.15
CA ALA A 162 -15.10 -17.12 -2.40
C ALA A 162 -14.10 -18.19 -2.88
N ALA A 163 -12.78 -17.91 -2.79
CA ALA A 163 -11.74 -18.86 -3.16
C ALA A 163 -11.79 -20.13 -2.29
N LEU A 164 -11.98 -19.99 -0.98
CA LEU A 164 -12.06 -21.12 -0.05
C LEU A 164 -13.34 -21.93 -0.22
N LEU A 165 -14.49 -21.28 -0.45
CA LEU A 165 -15.77 -21.96 -0.71
C LEU A 165 -15.74 -22.78 -2.00
N GLY A 166 -14.98 -22.34 -3.00
CA GLY A 166 -14.74 -23.10 -4.23
C GLY A 166 -13.78 -24.28 -4.07
N GLY A 167 -13.30 -24.59 -2.86
CA GLY A 167 -12.27 -25.61 -2.61
C GLY A 167 -10.88 -25.21 -3.12
N GLY A 168 -10.69 -23.93 -3.43
CA GLY A 168 -9.53 -23.40 -4.11
C GLY A 168 -8.34 -23.09 -3.20
N SER A 169 -7.22 -22.73 -3.84
CA SER A 169 -6.01 -22.24 -3.17
C SER A 169 -6.09 -20.74 -2.95
N LEU A 170 -5.49 -20.24 -1.87
CA LEU A 170 -5.28 -18.80 -1.65
C LEU A 170 -4.03 -18.26 -2.36
N ALA A 171 -3.28 -19.11 -3.06
CA ALA A 171 -2.15 -18.69 -3.87
C ALA A 171 -2.62 -17.81 -5.05
N LEU A 172 -1.99 -16.65 -5.24
CA LEU A 172 -2.44 -15.63 -6.19
C LEU A 172 -2.48 -16.13 -7.64
N ASP A 173 -1.56 -17.02 -8.01
CA ASP A 173 -1.45 -17.64 -9.34
C ASP A 173 -2.51 -18.73 -9.60
N ARG A 174 -3.25 -19.15 -8.57
CA ARG A 174 -4.28 -20.19 -8.64
C ARG A 174 -5.69 -19.67 -8.37
N LEU A 175 -5.84 -18.36 -8.12
CA LEU A 175 -7.14 -17.75 -7.95
C LEU A 175 -7.96 -17.86 -9.24
N SER A 176 -9.26 -18.07 -9.09
CA SER A 176 -10.19 -18.19 -10.20
C SER A 176 -11.62 -17.88 -9.76
N GLY A 177 -12.50 -17.57 -10.72
CA GLY A 177 -13.93 -17.35 -10.48
C GLY A 177 -14.31 -15.87 -10.39
N ASP A 178 -15.52 -15.56 -10.89
CA ASP A 178 -16.03 -14.19 -10.99
C ASP A 178 -16.10 -13.45 -9.65
N LEU A 179 -16.50 -14.12 -8.57
CA LEU A 179 -16.60 -13.51 -7.25
C LEU A 179 -15.24 -13.13 -6.67
N VAL A 180 -14.21 -13.95 -6.92
CA VAL A 180 -12.82 -13.68 -6.52
C VAL A 180 -12.31 -12.44 -7.27
N ILE A 181 -12.56 -12.39 -8.57
CA ILE A 181 -12.19 -11.27 -9.43
C ILE A 181 -12.88 -9.98 -8.99
N ALA A 182 -14.19 -10.02 -8.72
CA ALA A 182 -14.95 -8.87 -8.24
C ALA A 182 -14.42 -8.33 -6.91
N GLY A 183 -14.07 -9.21 -5.97
CA GLY A 183 -13.46 -8.81 -4.70
C GLY A 183 -12.09 -8.14 -4.89
N ILE A 184 -11.24 -8.69 -5.77
CA ILE A 184 -9.92 -8.12 -6.08
C ILE A 184 -10.05 -6.75 -6.74
N VAL A 185 -10.94 -6.61 -7.73
CA VAL A 185 -11.21 -5.33 -8.40
C VAL A 185 -11.71 -4.30 -7.39
N LEU A 186 -12.67 -4.66 -6.53
CA LEU A 186 -13.19 -3.76 -5.50
C LEU A 186 -12.09 -3.23 -4.57
N ALA A 187 -11.21 -4.11 -4.09
CA ALA A 187 -10.10 -3.72 -3.23
C ALA A 187 -9.08 -2.84 -3.94
N ALA A 188 -8.75 -3.16 -5.18
CA ALA A 188 -7.84 -2.36 -5.99
C ALA A 188 -8.40 -0.95 -6.25
N LEU A 189 -9.68 -0.83 -6.62
CA LEU A 189 -10.35 0.46 -6.82
C LEU A 189 -10.34 1.30 -5.54
N GLY A 190 -10.61 0.68 -4.39
CA GLY A 190 -10.58 1.33 -3.07
C GLY A 190 -9.22 1.91 -2.72
N LYS A 191 -8.14 1.10 -2.76
CA LYS A 191 -6.78 1.57 -2.44
C LYS A 191 -6.20 2.53 -3.48
N SER A 192 -6.56 2.39 -4.76
CA SER A 192 -6.07 3.28 -5.82
C SER A 192 -6.90 4.54 -6.00
N ALA A 193 -7.82 4.85 -5.07
CA ALA A 193 -8.68 6.04 -5.12
C ALA A 193 -9.41 6.19 -6.47
N GLN A 194 -9.80 5.08 -7.07
CA GLN A 194 -10.58 5.08 -8.30
C GLN A 194 -12.03 5.41 -7.99
N LEU A 195 -12.79 5.94 -8.95
CA LEU A 195 -14.22 6.15 -8.77
C LEU A 195 -14.93 4.81 -8.46
N PRO A 196 -15.86 4.78 -7.47
CA PRO A 196 -16.42 5.91 -6.72
C PRO A 196 -15.67 6.29 -5.41
N PHE A 197 -14.52 5.69 -5.12
CA PHE A 197 -13.77 5.84 -3.86
C PHE A 197 -12.80 7.04 -3.83
N SER A 198 -12.66 7.80 -4.92
CA SER A 198 -11.61 8.82 -5.08
C SER A 198 -11.54 9.90 -3.99
N PHE A 199 -12.66 10.22 -3.35
CA PHE A 199 -12.77 11.32 -2.39
C PHE A 199 -11.89 11.16 -1.14
N TRP A 200 -11.49 9.93 -0.79
CA TRP A 200 -10.63 9.70 0.38
C TRP A 200 -9.25 10.34 0.22
N LEU A 201 -8.76 10.40 -1.02
CA LEU A 201 -7.44 10.89 -1.37
C LEU A 201 -7.28 12.37 -1.02
N SER A 202 -8.28 13.17 -1.35
CA SER A 202 -8.37 14.59 -0.98
C SER A 202 -8.35 14.79 0.54
N ARG A 203 -9.00 13.91 1.31
CA ARG A 203 -9.01 13.97 2.78
C ARG A 203 -7.65 13.57 3.37
N ALA A 204 -6.94 12.65 2.75
CA ALA A 204 -5.60 12.24 3.18
C ALA A 204 -4.58 13.39 3.15
N MET A 205 -4.81 14.45 2.37
CA MET A 205 -3.97 15.66 2.36
C MET A 205 -3.90 16.41 3.70
N ALA A 206 -4.78 16.10 4.66
CA ALA A 206 -4.71 16.66 6.02
C ALA A 206 -3.47 16.20 6.82
N GLY A 207 -2.84 15.10 6.39
CA GLY A 207 -1.60 14.60 7.00
C GLY A 207 -0.37 15.48 6.72
N PRO A 208 0.74 15.26 7.45
CA PRO A 208 2.01 15.90 7.17
C PRO A 208 2.48 15.70 5.73
N SER A 209 3.26 16.64 5.17
CA SER A 209 3.74 16.56 3.79
C SER A 209 4.53 15.28 3.45
N PRO A 210 5.41 14.74 4.33
CA PRO A 210 6.10 13.48 4.06
C PRO A 210 5.13 12.29 3.95
N VAL A 211 3.99 12.33 4.65
CA VAL A 211 2.94 11.30 4.57
C VAL A 211 2.32 11.33 3.18
N SER A 212 1.88 12.51 2.72
CA SER A 212 1.31 12.66 1.38
C SER A 212 2.29 12.18 0.29
N ALA A 213 3.57 12.54 0.40
CA ALA A 213 4.60 12.10 -0.54
C ALA A 213 4.74 10.56 -0.58
N LEU A 214 4.78 9.90 0.59
CA LEU A 214 4.89 8.45 0.66
C LEU A 214 3.66 7.75 0.10
N LEU A 215 2.46 8.10 0.59
CA LEU A 215 1.20 7.40 0.27
C LEU A 215 0.82 7.50 -1.20
N HIS A 216 1.08 8.65 -1.84
CA HIS A 216 0.56 8.94 -3.18
C HIS A 216 1.56 8.73 -4.31
N SER A 217 2.86 8.72 -4.03
CA SER A 217 3.86 8.56 -5.10
C SER A 217 4.08 7.10 -5.48
N ALA A 218 4.41 6.23 -4.52
CA ALA A 218 4.91 4.88 -4.83
C ALA A 218 4.28 3.76 -3.98
N THR A 219 3.34 4.06 -3.09
CA THR A 219 2.87 3.09 -2.10
C THR A 219 1.37 2.83 -2.17
N MET A 220 0.56 3.43 -1.30
CA MET A 220 -0.84 3.07 -1.07
C MET A 220 -1.68 3.11 -2.35
N VAL A 221 -1.59 4.20 -3.10
CA VAL A 221 -2.35 4.35 -4.37
C VAL A 221 -1.84 3.38 -5.43
N ALA A 222 -0.53 3.15 -5.47
CA ALA A 222 0.11 2.23 -6.42
C ALA A 222 -0.19 0.75 -6.09
N ALA A 223 -0.53 0.41 -4.85
CA ALA A 223 -0.78 -0.96 -4.42
C ALA A 223 -1.97 -1.61 -5.15
N GLY A 224 -3.05 -0.87 -5.39
CA GLY A 224 -4.20 -1.38 -6.16
C GLY A 224 -3.86 -1.63 -7.63
N ALA A 225 -3.18 -0.69 -8.29
CA ALA A 225 -2.69 -0.88 -9.66
C ALA A 225 -1.69 -2.05 -9.76
N TYR A 226 -0.77 -2.17 -8.81
CA TYR A 226 0.17 -3.29 -8.71
C TYR A 226 -0.57 -4.62 -8.61
N LEU A 227 -1.59 -4.72 -7.75
CA LEU A 227 -2.39 -5.93 -7.59
C LEU A 227 -3.08 -6.32 -8.91
N LEU A 228 -3.67 -5.37 -9.62
CA LEU A 228 -4.33 -5.60 -10.91
C LEU A 228 -3.36 -6.04 -11.99
N LEU A 229 -2.16 -5.43 -12.06
CA LEU A 229 -1.11 -5.84 -12.99
C LEU A 229 -0.62 -7.26 -12.69
N ARG A 230 -0.43 -7.59 -11.41
CA ARG A 230 0.02 -8.93 -11.00
C ARG A 230 -1.01 -10.00 -11.31
N LEU A 231 -2.28 -9.65 -11.26
CA LEU A 231 -3.41 -10.55 -11.53
C LEU A 231 -4.01 -10.32 -12.92
N GLN A 232 -3.26 -9.74 -13.85
CA GLN A 232 -3.73 -9.48 -15.22
C GLN A 232 -4.29 -10.73 -15.92
N PRO A 233 -3.66 -11.93 -15.82
CA PRO A 233 -4.23 -13.15 -16.41
C PRO A 233 -5.60 -13.49 -15.83
N LEU A 234 -5.80 -13.27 -14.54
CA LEU A 234 -7.06 -13.50 -13.84
C LEU A 234 -8.16 -12.52 -14.30
N LEU A 235 -7.81 -11.25 -14.57
CA LEU A 235 -8.75 -10.26 -15.10
C LEU A 235 -9.22 -10.55 -16.52
N HIS A 236 -8.40 -11.26 -17.32
CA HIS A 236 -8.76 -11.69 -18.67
C HIS A 236 -9.53 -13.02 -18.68
N ALA A 237 -9.55 -13.76 -17.57
CA ALA A 237 -10.30 -15.00 -17.46
C ALA A 237 -11.81 -14.76 -17.56
N THR A 238 -12.28 -13.58 -17.17
CA THR A 238 -13.70 -13.19 -17.22
C THR A 238 -13.82 -11.93 -18.06
N GLY A 239 -14.58 -12.00 -19.16
CA GLY A 239 -14.59 -10.97 -20.21
C GLY A 239 -15.06 -9.56 -19.77
N TRP A 240 -15.46 -9.37 -18.51
CA TRP A 240 -15.97 -8.12 -17.97
C TRP A 240 -14.95 -7.33 -17.14
N ALA A 241 -14.00 -7.98 -16.46
CA ALA A 241 -13.21 -7.33 -15.41
C ALA A 241 -12.16 -6.35 -15.96
N ALA A 242 -11.39 -6.78 -16.96
CA ALA A 242 -10.41 -5.92 -17.62
C ALA A 242 -11.02 -4.66 -18.28
N PRO A 243 -12.09 -4.75 -19.09
CA PRO A 243 -12.70 -3.54 -19.66
C PRO A 243 -13.31 -2.64 -18.59
N LEU A 244 -13.91 -3.19 -17.52
CA LEU A 244 -14.42 -2.39 -16.41
C LEU A 244 -13.31 -1.55 -15.75
N VAL A 245 -12.20 -2.19 -15.38
CA VAL A 245 -11.04 -1.53 -14.76
C VAL A 245 -10.49 -0.44 -15.68
N ALA A 246 -10.36 -0.72 -16.98
CA ALA A 246 -9.85 0.24 -17.96
C ALA A 246 -10.77 1.47 -18.06
N TRP A 247 -12.09 1.27 -18.20
CA TRP A 247 -13.04 2.38 -18.31
C TRP A 247 -13.15 3.20 -17.03
N LEU A 248 -13.13 2.55 -15.85
CA LEU A 248 -13.11 3.27 -14.57
C LEU A 248 -11.82 4.09 -14.40
N GLY A 249 -10.68 3.57 -14.86
CA GLY A 249 -9.42 4.30 -14.89
C GLY A 249 -9.49 5.55 -15.77
N VAL A 250 -9.98 5.41 -17.00
CA VAL A 250 -10.18 6.54 -17.93
C VAL A 250 -11.13 7.58 -17.32
N LEU A 251 -12.27 7.14 -16.78
CA LEU A 251 -13.25 8.04 -16.18
C LEU A 251 -12.66 8.79 -14.98
N THR A 252 -11.92 8.09 -14.11
CA THR A 252 -11.27 8.69 -12.94
C THR A 252 -10.23 9.72 -13.39
N ALA A 253 -9.40 9.40 -14.37
CA ALA A 253 -8.38 10.32 -14.90
C ALA A 253 -9.00 11.60 -15.49
N LEU A 254 -10.06 11.48 -16.28
CA LEU A 254 -10.72 12.64 -16.88
C LEU A 254 -11.41 13.52 -15.83
N LEU A 255 -12.16 12.91 -14.91
CA LEU A 255 -12.92 13.67 -13.91
C LEU A 255 -12.02 14.30 -12.85
N LEU A 256 -11.03 13.56 -12.32
CA LEU A 256 -10.08 14.13 -11.36
C LEU A 256 -9.12 15.12 -12.01
N GLY A 257 -8.72 14.91 -13.27
CA GLY A 257 -7.96 15.90 -14.03
C GLY A 257 -8.72 17.22 -14.19
N ALA A 258 -10.02 17.18 -14.48
CA ALA A 258 -10.86 18.38 -14.51
C ALA A 258 -10.96 19.05 -13.13
N VAL A 259 -11.06 18.25 -12.06
CA VAL A 259 -11.01 18.78 -10.69
C VAL A 259 -9.67 19.46 -10.40
N ALA A 260 -8.54 18.86 -10.79
CA ALA A 260 -7.20 19.40 -10.57
C ALA A 260 -7.02 20.80 -11.20
N LEU A 261 -7.54 21.01 -12.41
CA LEU A 261 -7.52 22.32 -13.09
C LEU A 261 -8.29 23.42 -12.33
N ALA A 262 -9.29 23.05 -11.54
CA ALA A 262 -10.07 23.96 -10.73
C ALA A 262 -9.52 24.13 -9.29
N GLN A 263 -8.55 23.32 -8.87
CA GLN A 263 -7.99 23.39 -7.51
C GLN A 263 -7.11 24.63 -7.33
N ARG A 264 -7.28 25.31 -6.19
CA ARG A 264 -6.44 26.45 -5.76
C ARG A 264 -5.42 26.07 -4.70
N ASP A 265 -5.63 24.94 -4.03
CA ASP A 265 -4.70 24.39 -3.04
C ASP A 265 -3.74 23.42 -3.71
N LEU A 266 -2.43 23.60 -3.50
CA LEU A 266 -1.40 22.81 -4.16
C LEU A 266 -1.47 21.31 -3.79
N LYS A 267 -1.76 20.98 -2.52
CA LYS A 267 -1.86 19.58 -2.10
C LYS A 267 -3.09 18.92 -2.70
N GLN A 268 -4.21 19.63 -2.76
CA GLN A 268 -5.43 19.13 -3.40
C GLN A 268 -5.28 18.98 -4.90
N LEU A 269 -4.56 19.89 -5.56
CA LEU A 269 -4.20 19.77 -6.97
C LEU A 269 -3.38 18.50 -7.21
N LEU A 270 -2.30 18.30 -6.45
CA LEU A 270 -1.44 17.11 -6.56
C LEU A 270 -2.16 15.80 -6.17
N ALA A 271 -3.19 15.87 -5.32
CA ALA A 271 -4.01 14.70 -5.03
C ALA A 271 -4.95 14.35 -6.17
N ALA A 272 -5.36 15.32 -7.00
CA ALA A 272 -6.27 15.10 -8.12
C ALA A 272 -5.56 14.87 -9.46
N SER A 273 -4.24 15.13 -9.53
CA SER A 273 -3.40 14.99 -10.72
C SER A 273 -3.16 13.55 -11.15
#